data_AF-A0A970D2B9-F1
#
_entry.id   AF-A0A970D2B9-F1
#
_cell.length_a   1.000
_cell.length_b   1.000
_cell.length_c   1.000
_cell.angle_alpha   90.00
_cell.angle_beta   90.00
_cell.angle_gamma   90.00
#
_symmetry.space_group_name_H-M   'P 1'
#
loop_
_entity.id
_entity.type
_entity.pdbx_description
1 polymer ?
#
loop_
_entity_poly.entity_id
_entity_poly.type
_entity_poly.pdbx_seq_one_letter_code
_entity_poly.pdbx_strand_id
1 'polypeptide(L)'
;MTTASKKDYTGIDIFRVIASLLVIAIHTSPLKDLSQTFDFILTRVTARIAVPFFLMTSGFFLFSGEEDSCFKFSKTMIFIKRTAVIYGISTVLYLPINAYAGTIREWAYLPALLKDIVLDGTFYHLWYLPASI
;
A
#
# COMPACT_ATOMS: atom_id res chain seq x y z
N MET A 1 30.14 6.76 28.58
CA MET A 1 28.84 6.39 27.99
C MET A 1 28.77 7.01 26.60
N THR A 2 29.01 6.23 25.56
CA THR A 2 28.84 6.68 24.17
C THR A 2 27.37 6.53 23.81
N THR A 3 26.64 7.64 23.73
CA THR A 3 25.26 7.64 23.21
C THR A 3 25.32 7.24 21.75
N ALA A 4 24.75 6.08 21.41
CA ALA A 4 24.59 5.67 20.01
C ALA A 4 23.86 6.78 19.24
N SER A 5 24.51 7.33 18.21
CA SER A 5 23.90 8.35 17.35
C SER A 5 22.70 7.74 16.65
N LYS A 6 21.50 8.27 16.91
CA LYS A 6 20.28 7.87 16.21
C LYS A 6 20.48 8.21 14.74
N LYS A 7 20.35 7.21 13.86
CA LYS A 7 20.51 7.42 12.42
C LYS A 7 19.20 7.98 11.87
N ASP A 8 19.20 9.28 11.57
CA ASP A 8 18.04 9.96 11.00
C ASP A 8 18.05 9.83 9.47
N TYR A 9 16.88 9.51 8.89
CA TYR A 9 16.70 9.30 7.45
C TYR A 9 15.91 10.44 6.80
N THR A 10 16.35 11.69 7.01
CA THR A 10 15.64 12.91 6.59
C THR A 10 15.27 12.93 5.12
N GLY A 11 16.13 12.41 4.23
CA GLY A 11 15.83 12.34 2.79
C GLY A 11 14.64 11.42 2.47
N ILE A 12 14.52 10.29 3.18
CA ILE A 12 13.39 9.37 3.02
C ILE A 12 12.10 10.06 3.50
N ASP A 13 12.17 10.78 4.63
CA ASP A 13 11.01 11.48 5.17
C ASP A 13 10.51 12.61 4.28
N ILE A 14 11.41 13.41 3.68
CA ILE A 14 11.04 14.43 2.69
C ILE A 14 10.37 13.79 1.49
N PHE A 15 10.95 12.71 0.95
CA PHE A 15 10.38 12.05 -0.21
C PHE A 15 9.03 11.38 0.09
N ARG A 16 8.78 10.93 1.33
CA ARG A 16 7.45 10.44 1.75
C ARG A 16 6.37 11.51 1.61
N VAL A 17 6.67 12.77 1.90
CA VAL A 17 5.74 13.90 1.71
C VAL A 17 5.50 14.16 0.22
N ILE A 18 6.54 14.10 -0.60
CA ILE A 18 6.39 14.23 -2.06
C ILE A 18 5.53 13.08 -2.61
N ALA A 19 5.83 11.84 -2.20
CA ALA A 19 5.11 10.65 -2.62
C ALA A 19 3.63 10.69 -2.20
N SER A 20 3.29 11.22 -1.02
CA SER A 20 1.88 11.35 -0.63
C SER A 20 1.11 12.33 -1.51
N LEU A 21 1.73 13.45 -1.91
CA LEU A 21 1.14 14.37 -2.89
C LEU A 21 0.94 13.71 -4.26
N LEU A 22 1.88 12.87 -4.68
CA LEU A 22 1.75 12.09 -5.91
C LEU A 22 0.60 11.08 -5.84
N VAL A 23 0.37 10.42 -4.70
CA VAL A 23 -0.82 9.56 -4.51
C VAL A 23 -2.11 10.35 -4.67
N ILE A 24 -2.18 11.55 -4.07
CA ILE A 24 -3.34 12.44 -4.23
C ILE A 24 -3.53 12.81 -5.71
N ALA A 25 -2.46 13.12 -6.43
CA ALA A 25 -2.52 13.45 -7.85
C ALA A 25 -3.07 12.27 -8.70
N ILE A 26 -2.73 11.02 -8.38
CA ILE A 26 -3.28 9.83 -9.07
C ILE A 26 -4.81 9.77 -8.98
N HIS A 27 -5.39 10.17 -7.85
CA HIS A 27 -6.83 10.07 -7.61
C HIS A 27 -7.63 11.30 -8.01
N THR A 28 -6.99 12.47 -8.06
CA THR A 28 -7.66 13.74 -8.34
C THR A 28 -7.50 14.20 -9.79
N SER A 29 -6.50 13.70 -10.53
CA SER A 29 -6.16 14.14 -11.89
C SER A 29 -6.17 15.68 -12.03
N PRO A 30 -5.32 16.38 -11.27
CA PRO A 30 -5.43 17.83 -11.08
C PRO A 30 -5.17 18.66 -12.34
N LEU A 31 -4.56 18.07 -13.37
CA LEU A 31 -4.21 18.76 -14.62
C LEU A 31 -5.14 18.40 -15.78
N LYS A 32 -6.16 17.55 -15.54
CA LYS A 32 -7.03 17.01 -16.58
C LYS A 32 -7.70 18.08 -17.43
N ASP A 33 -8.15 19.16 -16.79
CA ASP A 33 -8.86 20.27 -17.47
C ASP A 33 -7.90 21.27 -18.15
N LEU A 34 -6.61 21.27 -17.77
CA LEU A 34 -5.60 22.12 -18.38
C LEU A 34 -4.98 21.48 -19.63
N SER A 35 -4.62 20.20 -19.54
CA SER A 35 -4.07 19.43 -20.66
C SER A 35 -4.05 17.94 -20.36
N GLN A 36 -4.63 17.17 -21.27
CA GLN A 36 -4.62 15.71 -21.21
C GLN A 36 -3.20 15.13 -21.22
N THR A 37 -2.27 15.73 -21.98
CA THR A 37 -0.88 15.25 -22.07
C THR A 37 -0.14 15.47 -20.76
N PHE A 38 -0.30 16.64 -20.12
CA PHE A 38 0.34 16.90 -18.83
C PHE A 38 -0.26 16.05 -17.71
N ASP A 39 -1.58 15.87 -17.69
CA ASP A 39 -2.23 14.96 -16.73
C ASP A 39 -1.75 13.51 -16.90
N PHE A 40 -1.62 13.04 -18.14
CA PHE A 40 -1.09 11.71 -18.43
C PHE A 40 0.33 11.54 -17.89
N ILE A 41 1.23 12.48 -18.19
CA ILE A 41 2.63 12.42 -17.73
C ILE A 41 2.67 12.43 -16.20
N LEU A 42 1.95 13.35 -15.56
CA LEU A 42 1.96 13.48 -14.10
C LEU A 42 1.37 12.23 -13.43
N THR A 43 0.14 11.84 -13.77
CA THR A 43 -0.61 10.83 -13.02
C THR A 43 -0.25 9.39 -13.42
N ARG A 44 0.09 9.16 -14.69
CA ARG A 44 0.31 7.80 -15.21
C ARG A 44 1.79 7.44 -15.40
N VAL A 45 2.69 8.41 -15.39
CA VAL A 45 4.14 8.15 -15.50
C VAL A 45 4.84 8.50 -14.19
N THR A 46 4.85 9.77 -13.80
CA THR A 46 5.64 10.24 -12.65
C THR A 46 5.05 9.76 -11.32
N ALA A 47 3.75 9.96 -11.11
CA ALA A 47 3.13 9.67 -9.82
C ALA A 47 3.11 8.16 -9.48
N ARG A 48 3.24 7.28 -10.48
CA ARG A 48 3.32 5.83 -10.27
C ARG A 48 4.51 5.37 -9.42
N ILE A 49 5.51 6.23 -9.21
CA ILE A 49 6.65 5.97 -8.32
C ILE A 49 6.22 5.95 -6.84
N ALA A 50 5.13 6.62 -6.48
CA ALA A 50 4.73 6.80 -5.08
C ALA A 50 4.43 5.48 -4.38
N VAL A 51 3.64 4.60 -4.99
CA VAL A 51 3.25 3.32 -4.40
C VAL A 51 4.44 2.37 -4.17
N PRO A 52 5.30 2.06 -5.16
CA PRO A 52 6.46 1.21 -4.93
C PRO A 52 7.44 1.84 -3.93
N PHE A 53 7.55 3.17 -3.87
CA PHE A 53 8.36 3.84 -2.85
C PHE A 53 7.84 3.59 -1.43
N PHE A 54 6.53 3.71 -1.18
CA PHE A 54 5.96 3.42 0.13
C PHE A 54 6.13 1.95 0.52
N LEU A 55 6.02 1.02 -0.45
CA LEU A 55 6.26 -0.39 -0.22
C LEU A 55 7.72 -0.65 0.19
N MET A 56 8.68 -0.11 -0.58
CA MET A 56 10.11 -0.25 -0.30
C MET A 56 10.52 0.36 1.03
N THR A 57 10.03 1.55 1.36
CA THR A 57 10.35 2.21 2.63
C THR A 57 9.74 1.51 3.84
N SER A 58 8.54 0.95 3.70
CA SER A 58 7.92 0.12 4.75
C SER A 58 8.77 -1.13 5.02
N GLY A 59 9.21 -1.82 3.97
CA GLY A 59 10.12 -2.97 4.10
C GLY A 59 11.48 -2.58 4.68
N PHE A 60 12.07 -1.48 4.20
CA PHE A 60 13.35 -0.97 4.72
C PHE A 60 13.29 -0.72 6.22
N PHE A 61 12.28 -0.03 6.73
CA PHE A 61 12.15 0.25 8.17
C PHE A 61 11.72 -0.99 8.99
N LEU A 62 11.07 -1.97 8.37
CA LEU A 62 10.75 -3.24 9.03
C LEU A 62 12.03 -4.06 9.33
N PHE A 63 13.02 -4.01 8.43
CA PHE A 63 14.25 -4.81 8.53
C PHE A 63 15.50 -4.02 8.94
N SER A 64 15.43 -2.69 9.01
CA SER A 64 16.57 -1.86 9.39
C SER A 64 16.80 -1.90 10.91
N GLY A 65 18.03 -2.26 11.33
CA GLY A 65 18.58 -1.90 12.64
C GLY A 65 18.66 -2.99 13.72
N GLU A 66 18.35 -4.25 13.44
CA GLU A 66 18.53 -5.33 14.41
C GLU A 66 19.31 -6.49 13.78
N GLU A 67 20.27 -7.07 14.51
CA GLU A 67 21.03 -8.25 14.05
C GLU A 67 20.39 -9.56 14.53
N ASP A 68 19.64 -9.53 15.63
CA ASP A 68 18.97 -10.71 16.21
C ASP A 68 17.80 -11.22 15.36
N SER A 69 17.99 -12.40 14.77
CA SER A 69 17.00 -13.11 13.95
C SER A 69 15.67 -13.39 14.67
N CYS A 70 15.68 -13.55 16.00
CA CYS A 70 14.48 -13.79 16.80
C CYS A 70 13.58 -12.55 16.91
N PHE A 71 14.17 -11.38 17.18
CA PHE A 71 13.44 -10.11 17.28
C PHE A 71 12.87 -9.67 15.92
N LYS A 72 13.59 -9.93 14.83
CA LYS A 72 13.11 -9.71 13.45
C LYS A 72 11.80 -10.43 13.17
N PHE A 73 11.75 -11.73 13.47
CA PHE A 73 10.54 -12.54 13.19
C PHE A 73 9.33 -12.05 13.98
N SER A 74 9.53 -11.67 15.24
CA SER A 74 8.47 -11.10 16.08
C SER A 74 7.91 -9.79 15.52
N LYS A 75 8.77 -8.86 15.10
CA LYS A 75 8.36 -7.59 14.47
C LYS A 75 7.63 -7.79 13.15
N THR A 76 8.15 -8.65 12.27
CA THR A 76 7.49 -8.99 10.99
C THR A 76 6.12 -9.60 11.25
N MET A 77 5.99 -10.51 12.21
CA MET A 77 4.71 -11.12 12.57
C MET A 77 3.70 -10.09 13.11
N ILE A 78 4.15 -9.12 13.92
CA ILE A 78 3.31 -8.02 14.40
C ILE A 78 2.84 -7.14 13.24
N PHE A 79 3.73 -6.81 12.30
CA PHE A 79 3.40 -6.04 11.10
C PHE A 79 2.36 -6.77 10.25
N ILE A 80 2.61 -8.04 9.91
CA ILE A 80 1.69 -8.89 9.14
C ILE A 80 0.32 -8.96 9.83
N LYS A 81 0.28 -9.23 11.14
CA LYS A 81 -0.99 -9.30 11.89
C LYS A 81 -1.76 -7.98 11.84
N ARG A 82 -1.09 -6.84 12.03
CA ARG A 82 -1.75 -5.53 11.96
C ARG A 82 -2.30 -5.25 10.57
N THR A 83 -1.50 -5.50 9.53
CA THR A 83 -1.91 -5.30 8.14
C THR A 83 -3.06 -6.24 7.76
N ALA A 84 -3.01 -7.50 8.19
CA ALA A 84 -4.07 -8.48 7.97
C ALA A 84 -5.39 -8.09 8.67
N VAL A 85 -5.33 -7.56 9.90
CA VAL A 85 -6.52 -7.05 10.61
C VAL A 85 -7.13 -5.86 9.87
N ILE A 86 -6.31 -4.91 9.43
CA ILE A 86 -6.78 -3.76 8.64
C ILE A 86 -7.42 -4.23 7.34
N TYR A 87 -6.81 -5.20 6.66
CA TYR A 87 -7.36 -5.79 5.44
C TYR A 87 -8.70 -6.49 5.67
N GLY A 88 -8.81 -7.27 6.73
CA GLY A 88 -10.06 -7.95 7.10
C GLY A 88 -11.18 -6.96 7.43
N ILE A 89 -10.91 -5.97 8.28
CA ILE A 89 -11.89 -4.92 8.62
C ILE A 89 -12.32 -4.16 7.37
N SER A 90 -11.37 -3.76 6.52
CA SER A 90 -11.68 -3.03 5.29
C SER A 90 -12.52 -3.89 4.34
N THR A 91 -12.19 -5.17 4.18
CA THR A 91 -12.96 -6.11 3.35
C THR A 91 -14.41 -6.23 3.83
N VAL A 92 -14.64 -6.34 5.14
CA VAL A 92 -15.99 -6.38 5.71
C VAL A 92 -16.76 -5.08 5.43
N LEU A 93 -16.10 -3.92 5.56
CA LEU A 93 -16.71 -2.62 5.27
C LEU A 93 -17.11 -2.47 3.80
N TYR A 94 -16.33 -3.02 2.86
CA TYR A 94 -16.62 -2.98 1.42
C TYR A 94 -17.58 -4.08 0.95
N LEU A 95 -17.91 -5.06 1.80
CA LEU A 95 -18.75 -6.20 1.45
C LEU A 95 -20.16 -5.79 0.95
N PRO A 96 -20.87 -4.80 1.55
CA PRO A 96 -22.15 -4.31 1.03
C PRO A 96 -22.03 -3.69 -0.38
N ILE A 97 -20.91 -3.02 -0.65
CA ILE A 97 -20.64 -2.39 -1.95
C ILE A 97 -20.38 -3.49 -3.00
N ASN A 98 -19.61 -4.53 -2.63
CA ASN A 98 -19.37 -5.69 -3.50
C ASN A 98 -20.65 -6.50 -3.78
N ALA A 99 -21.58 -6.55 -2.81
CA ALA A 99 -22.90 -7.13 -3.01
C ALA A 99 -23.72 -6.35 -4.03
N TYR A 100 -23.71 -5.01 -3.91
CA TYR A 100 -24.40 -4.12 -4.83
C TYR A 100 -23.82 -4.17 -6.25
N ALA A 101 -22.48 -4.23 -6.37
CA ALA A 101 -21.78 -4.35 -7.64
C ALA A 101 -21.96 -5.73 -8.31
N GLY A 102 -22.55 -6.72 -7.61
CA GLY A 102 -22.78 -8.06 -8.13
C GLY A 102 -21.56 -8.98 -8.09
N THR A 103 -20.41 -8.51 -7.57
CA THR A 103 -19.13 -9.24 -7.48
C THR A 103 -19.25 -10.53 -6.67
N ILE A 104 -20.18 -10.58 -5.71
CA ILE A 104 -20.47 -11.79 -4.90
C ILE A 104 -20.91 -12.98 -5.77
N ARG A 105 -21.50 -12.73 -6.96
CA ARG A 105 -21.91 -13.81 -7.87
C ARG A 105 -20.70 -14.48 -8.54
N GLU A 106 -19.62 -13.72 -8.76
CA GLU A 106 -18.38 -14.23 -9.36
C GLU A 106 -17.56 -15.06 -8.36
N TRP A 107 -17.73 -14.79 -7.06
CA TRP A 107 -17.13 -15.55 -5.96
C TRP A 107 -17.65 -16.99 -5.83
N ALA A 108 -18.70 -17.37 -6.55
CA ALA A 108 -19.12 -18.76 -6.68
C ALA A 108 -18.01 -19.64 -7.31
N TYR A 109 -17.11 -19.04 -8.10
CA TYR A 109 -15.93 -19.71 -8.63
C TYR A 109 -14.73 -19.49 -7.69
N LEU A 110 -14.34 -20.54 -6.96
CA LEU A 110 -13.26 -20.52 -5.95
C LEU A 110 -11.94 -19.90 -6.46
N PRO A 111 -11.47 -20.16 -7.69
CA PRO A 111 -10.24 -19.52 -8.18
C PRO A 111 -10.38 -18.00 -8.39
N ALA A 112 -11.57 -17.50 -8.73
CA ALA A 112 -11.81 -16.05 -8.81
C ALA A 112 -11.82 -15.42 -7.41
N LEU A 113 -12.47 -16.07 -6.44
CA LEU A 113 -12.44 -15.64 -5.03
C LEU A 113 -11.00 -15.54 -4.50
N LEU A 114 -10.16 -16.56 -4.75
CA LEU A 114 -8.77 -16.57 -4.29
C LEU A 114 -7.94 -15.47 -4.97
N LYS A 115 -8.14 -15.25 -6.27
CA LYS A 115 -7.48 -14.17 -7.00
C LYS A 115 -7.85 -12.80 -6.41
N ASP A 116 -9.12 -12.57 -6.15
CA ASP A 116 -9.59 -11.31 -5.57
C ASP A 116 -9.06 -11.10 -4.15
N ILE A 117 -9.01 -12.15 -3.33
CA ILE A 117 -8.54 -12.01 -1.95
C ILE A 117 -7.03 -11.79 -1.89
N VAL A 118 -6.24 -12.46 -2.74
CA VAL A 118 -4.78 -12.53 -2.62
C VAL A 118 -4.05 -11.55 -3.54
N LEU A 119 -4.57 -11.28 -4.74
CA LEU A 119 -3.87 -10.49 -5.76
C LEU A 119 -4.50 -9.11 -5.96
N ASP A 120 -5.81 -9.04 -6.19
CA ASP A 120 -6.47 -7.78 -6.56
C ASP A 120 -7.00 -6.99 -5.34
N GLY A 121 -7.17 -7.66 -4.20
CA GLY A 121 -7.97 -7.15 -3.09
C GLY A 121 -9.47 -7.24 -3.42
N THR A 122 -10.31 -7.44 -2.40
CA THR A 122 -11.77 -7.49 -2.58
C THR A 122 -12.37 -6.20 -3.15
N PHE A 123 -11.58 -5.12 -3.19
CA PHE A 123 -11.86 -3.89 -3.90
C PHE A 123 -10.54 -3.32 -4.44
N TYR A 124 -10.58 -2.64 -5.59
CA TYR A 124 -9.37 -2.18 -6.28
C TYR A 124 -8.49 -1.19 -5.51
N HIS A 125 -8.97 -0.60 -4.40
CA HIS A 125 -8.15 0.23 -3.51
C HIS A 125 -7.40 -0.59 -2.46
N LEU A 126 -7.84 -1.82 -2.19
CA LEU A 126 -7.31 -2.66 -1.12
C LEU A 126 -6.10 -3.47 -1.55
N TRP A 127 -5.80 -3.56 -2.86
CA TRP A 127 -4.69 -4.34 -3.43
C TRP A 127 -3.33 -4.11 -2.75
N TYR A 128 -3.09 -2.92 -2.20
CA TYR A 128 -1.83 -2.59 -1.52
C TYR A 128 -1.62 -3.42 -0.24
N LEU A 129 -2.70 -3.75 0.48
CA LEU A 129 -2.63 -4.50 1.73
C LEU A 129 -2.16 -5.95 1.54
N PRO A 130 -2.79 -6.78 0.68
CA PRO A 130 -2.30 -8.12 0.40
C PRO A 130 -0.92 -8.09 -0.28
N ALA A 131 -0.59 -7.08 -1.08
CA ALA A 131 0.76 -6.93 -1.66
C ALA A 131 1.87 -6.66 -0.61
N SER A 132 1.51 -6.26 0.61
CA SER A 132 2.45 -5.94 1.69
C SER A 132 2.57 -7.02 2.76
N ILE A 133 1.77 -8.09 2.67
CA ILE A 133 1.77 -9.25 3.58
C ILE A 133 2.53 -10.40 2.93
#